data_AF-A0A060UQQ2-F1
#
_entry.id   AF-A0A060UQQ2-F1
#
_cell.length_a   1.000
_cell.length_b   1.000
_cell.length_c   1.000
_cell.angle_alpha   90.00
_cell.angle_beta   90.00
_cell.angle_gamma   90.00
#
_symmetry.space_group_name_H-M   'P 1'
#
loop_
_entity.id
_entity.type
_entity.pdbx_description
1 polymer ?
#
loop_
_entity_poly.entity_id
_entity_poly.type
_entity_poly.pdbx_seq_one_letter_code
_entity_poly.pdbx_strand_id
1 'polypeptide(L)'
;MSMDFSDVYNGDGQTSVYTIREENGCTFVFGESLPLHVLAALTSGKSAKGKVMDTHLAQLAGALYAWGKPQEVVAATEKYTPIALAWVQQRATPEMWALGDEAIRWLAIGQHGMSACSIFWKTTGVKPDLIRSLKSMDDTRFPLDPNDLGRCRLLLEQVPYVAERFESVMVQEGRVWAALVNRWALMCATMDEEAPEWRNGKSTAGALGGTTPKTWEIMDDIVRNELH
;
A
#
# COMPACT_ATOMS: atom_id res chain seq x y z
N MET A 1 -7.75 5.83 25.69
CA MET A 1 -6.75 5.87 26.79
C MET A 1 -5.40 5.76 26.10
N SER A 2 -4.58 6.82 26.08
CA SER A 2 -3.25 6.76 25.46
C SER A 2 -2.32 6.09 26.46
N MET A 3 -1.85 4.88 26.17
CA MET A 3 -0.78 4.25 26.95
C MET A 3 0.54 4.57 26.26
N ASP A 4 1.30 5.46 26.87
CA ASP A 4 2.67 5.75 26.44
C ASP A 4 3.57 4.63 26.98
N PHE A 5 3.94 3.68 26.11
CA PHE A 5 4.97 2.69 26.43
C PHE A 5 6.32 3.27 25.99
N SER A 6 6.85 4.20 26.79
CA SER A 6 8.21 4.70 26.59
C SER A 6 9.22 3.65 27.09
N ASP A 7 10.13 3.28 26.19
CA ASP A 7 11.38 2.54 26.40
C ASP A 7 11.27 1.01 26.52
N VAL A 8 11.13 0.34 25.37
CA VAL A 8 11.52 -1.08 25.23
C VAL A 8 12.93 -1.14 24.64
N TYR A 9 13.88 -1.64 25.43
CA TYR A 9 15.25 -1.86 25.00
C TYR A 9 15.31 -3.06 24.04
N ASN A 10 15.75 -2.83 22.81
CA ASN A 10 16.20 -3.94 21.96
C ASN A 10 17.55 -4.44 22.46
N GLY A 11 17.84 -5.74 22.26
CA GLY A 11 19.08 -6.40 22.71
C GLY A 11 20.40 -5.78 22.21
N ASP A 12 20.32 -4.79 21.32
CA ASP A 12 21.44 -4.04 20.73
C ASP A 12 21.62 -2.62 21.34
N GLY A 13 20.86 -2.26 22.38
CA GLY A 13 21.00 -0.97 23.07
C GLY A 13 20.41 0.26 22.34
N GLN A 14 19.70 0.07 21.23
CA GLN A 14 18.90 1.12 20.59
C GLN A 14 17.47 1.17 21.14
N THR A 15 17.05 2.35 21.61
CA THR A 15 15.68 2.61 22.06
C THR A 15 14.81 2.94 20.85
N SER A 16 13.93 2.02 20.45
CA SER A 16 12.88 2.33 19.48
C SER A 16 11.76 3.08 20.20
N VAL A 17 11.58 4.37 19.90
CA VAL A 17 10.48 5.17 20.43
C VAL A 17 9.24 4.93 19.57
N TYR A 18 8.25 4.25 20.13
CA TYR A 18 6.94 4.06 19.52
C TYR A 18 5.82 4.39 20.52
N THR A 19 4.67 4.79 20.01
CA THR A 19 3.48 5.07 20.82
C THR A 19 2.32 4.22 20.30
N ILE A 20 1.56 3.61 21.22
CA ILE A 20 0.35 2.86 20.89
C ILE A 20 -0.87 3.71 21.26
N ARG A 21 -1.81 3.85 20.33
CA ARG A 21 -3.10 4.50 20.58
C ARG A 21 -4.23 3.54 20.30
N GLU A 22 -5.21 3.51 21.20
CA GLU A 22 -6.47 2.82 21.00
C GLU A 22 -7.60 3.82 20.84
N GLU A 23 -8.25 3.81 19.68
CA GLU A 23 -9.37 4.69 19.36
C GLU A 23 -10.21 4.12 18.22
N ASN A 24 -11.50 4.47 18.19
CA ASN A 24 -12.47 3.98 17.20
C ASN A 24 -12.51 2.44 17.08
N GLY A 25 -12.17 1.71 18.16
CA GLY A 25 -12.07 0.25 18.17
C GLY A 25 -10.79 -0.32 17.53
N CYS A 26 -9.93 0.53 16.97
CA CYS A 26 -8.67 0.14 16.35
C CYS A 26 -7.47 0.43 17.27
N THR A 27 -6.41 -0.34 17.07
CA THR A 27 -5.09 -0.11 17.66
C THR A 27 -4.19 0.46 16.57
N PHE A 28 -3.50 1.55 16.88
CA PHE A 28 -2.55 2.24 16.01
C PHE A 28 -1.18 2.27 16.67
N VAL A 29 -0.13 2.02 15.91
CA VAL A 29 1.26 2.14 16.36
C VAL A 29 1.95 3.23 15.57
N PHE A 30 2.50 4.21 16.26
CA PHE A 30 3.27 5.33 15.69
C PHE A 30 4.73 5.23 16.11
N GLY A 31 5.64 5.78 15.31
CA GLY A 31 7.07 5.82 15.59
C GLY A 31 7.91 5.61 14.34
N GLU A 32 9.21 5.44 14.51
CA GLU A 32 10.12 5.12 13.41
C GLU A 32 10.24 3.61 13.17
N SER A 33 10.20 2.82 14.24
CA SER A 33 10.27 1.36 14.17
C SER A 33 9.53 0.71 15.34
N LEU A 34 9.07 -0.53 15.14
CA LEU A 34 8.49 -1.38 16.17
C LEU A 34 9.27 -2.70 16.21
N PRO A 35 9.82 -3.11 17.36
CA PRO A 35 10.50 -4.39 17.46
C PRO A 35 9.57 -5.57 17.14
N LEU A 36 10.06 -6.55 16.38
CA LEU A 36 9.24 -7.67 15.92
C LEU A 36 8.62 -8.47 17.08
N HIS A 37 9.34 -8.63 18.19
CA HIS A 37 8.83 -9.33 19.37
C HIS A 37 7.67 -8.57 20.04
N VAL A 38 7.70 -7.23 20.04
CA VAL A 38 6.60 -6.39 20.52
C VAL A 38 5.41 -6.53 19.58
N LEU A 39 5.62 -6.45 18.27
CA LEU A 39 4.55 -6.64 17.28
C LEU A 39 3.87 -7.99 17.49
N ALA A 40 4.64 -9.08 17.63
CA ALA A 40 4.12 -10.41 17.87
C ALA A 40 3.31 -10.49 19.18
N ALA A 41 3.74 -9.81 20.24
CA ALA A 41 2.99 -9.73 21.49
C ALA A 41 1.66 -8.99 21.31
N LEU A 42 1.64 -7.89 20.55
CA LEU A 42 0.44 -7.09 20.30
C LEU A 42 -0.58 -7.80 19.39
N THR A 43 -0.10 -8.64 18.47
CA THR A 43 -0.93 -9.34 17.47
C THR A 43 -1.19 -10.80 17.81
N SER A 44 -0.87 -11.26 19.02
CA SER A 44 -1.11 -12.64 19.46
C SER A 44 -2.20 -12.76 20.53
N GLY A 45 -2.65 -13.99 20.76
CA GLY A 45 -3.59 -14.31 21.84
C GLY A 45 -5.02 -13.82 21.61
N LYS A 46 -5.78 -13.70 22.71
CA LYS A 46 -7.21 -13.35 22.68
C LYS A 46 -7.48 -11.92 22.18
N SER A 47 -6.54 -10.99 22.38
CA SER A 47 -6.64 -9.59 21.94
C SER A 47 -6.60 -9.42 20.43
N ALA A 48 -6.00 -10.36 19.70
CA ALA A 48 -5.92 -10.35 18.24
C ALA A 48 -7.07 -11.09 17.55
N LYS A 49 -7.86 -11.87 18.30
CA LYS A 49 -8.91 -12.72 17.71
C LYS A 49 -9.95 -11.87 16.98
N GLY A 50 -10.09 -12.12 15.67
CA GLY A 50 -11.07 -11.44 14.81
C GLY A 50 -10.68 -10.02 14.40
N LYS A 51 -9.46 -9.58 14.71
CA LYS A 51 -8.90 -8.32 14.19
C LYS A 51 -8.16 -8.58 12.89
N VAL A 52 -8.20 -7.60 11.99
CA VAL A 52 -7.46 -7.59 10.73
C VAL A 52 -6.51 -6.40 10.75
N MET A 53 -5.29 -6.62 10.25
CA MET A 53 -4.34 -5.54 10.02
C MET A 53 -4.66 -4.86 8.70
N ASP A 54 -4.65 -3.53 8.71
CA ASP A 54 -5.02 -2.72 7.55
C ASP A 54 -3.94 -1.66 7.29
N THR A 55 -3.22 -1.85 6.20
CA THR A 55 -2.10 -0.98 5.80
C THR A 55 -2.60 0.35 5.25
N HIS A 56 -3.79 0.39 4.67
CA HIS A 56 -4.38 1.62 4.16
C HIS A 56 -4.82 2.51 5.33
N LEU A 57 -5.48 1.95 6.34
CA LEU A 57 -5.83 2.67 7.57
C LEU A 57 -4.58 3.19 8.28
N ALA A 58 -3.51 2.38 8.35
CA ALA A 58 -2.24 2.82 8.92
C ALA A 58 -1.69 4.05 8.18
N GLN A 59 -1.68 4.01 6.84
CA GLN A 59 -1.28 5.14 6.00
C GLN A 59 -2.14 6.38 6.26
N LEU A 60 -3.46 6.26 6.26
CA LEU A 60 -4.37 7.40 6.50
C LEU A 60 -4.14 8.05 7.87
N ALA A 61 -3.81 7.25 8.88
CA ALA A 61 -3.53 7.73 10.23
C ALA A 61 -2.10 8.26 10.39
N GLY A 62 -1.18 8.01 9.43
CA GLY A 62 0.25 8.25 9.61
C GLY A 62 0.90 7.32 10.63
N ALA A 63 0.33 6.13 10.82
CA ALA A 63 0.81 5.08 11.70
C ALA A 63 1.72 4.08 10.96
N LEU A 64 2.61 3.41 11.69
CA LEU A 64 3.37 2.26 11.19
C LEU A 64 2.45 1.05 10.96
N TYR A 65 1.51 0.84 11.88
CA TYR A 65 0.57 -0.27 11.85
C TYR A 65 -0.79 0.18 12.37
N ALA A 66 -1.85 -0.40 11.80
CA ALA A 66 -3.21 -0.26 12.29
C ALA A 66 -3.93 -1.61 12.18
N TRP A 67 -4.71 -1.96 13.20
CA TRP A 67 -5.56 -3.15 13.16
C TRP A 67 -6.78 -3.02 14.07
N GLY A 68 -7.86 -3.70 13.71
CA GLY A 68 -9.14 -3.66 14.44
C GLY A 68 -10.08 -4.73 13.90
N LYS A 69 -11.30 -4.85 14.43
CA LYS A 69 -12.30 -5.71 13.78
C LYS A 69 -12.67 -5.11 12.42
N PRO A 70 -13.11 -5.90 11.42
CA PRO A 70 -13.39 -5.40 10.08
C PRO A 70 -14.32 -4.18 10.03
N GLN A 71 -15.39 -4.16 10.84
CA GLN A 71 -16.32 -3.03 10.90
C GLN A 71 -15.72 -1.77 11.53
N GLU A 72 -14.84 -1.94 12.53
CA GLU A 72 -14.13 -0.84 13.19
C GLU A 72 -13.09 -0.22 12.26
N VAL A 73 -12.40 -1.05 11.47
CA VAL A 73 -11.45 -0.61 10.44
C VAL A 73 -12.17 0.24 9.38
N VAL A 74 -13.31 -0.20 8.87
CA VAL A 74 -14.11 0.57 7.90
C VAL A 74 -14.52 1.92 8.47
N ALA A 75 -15.07 1.95 9.68
CA ALA A 75 -15.48 3.20 10.34
C ALA A 75 -14.28 4.14 10.62
N ALA A 76 -13.14 3.59 11.01
CA ALA A 76 -11.91 4.36 11.22
C ALA A 76 -11.38 4.95 9.90
N THR A 77 -11.41 4.17 8.81
CA THR A 77 -11.01 4.63 7.46
C THR A 77 -11.85 5.82 7.00
N GLU A 78 -13.17 5.76 7.17
CA GLU A 78 -14.07 6.88 6.84
C GLU A 78 -13.73 8.15 7.64
N LYS A 79 -13.43 8.00 8.93
CA LYS A 79 -13.06 9.12 9.82
C LYS A 79 -11.70 9.72 9.48
N TYR A 80 -10.72 8.89 9.13
CA TYR A 80 -9.34 9.33 8.85
C TYR A 80 -9.15 9.89 7.44
N THR A 81 -9.99 9.49 6.48
CA THR A 81 -9.95 9.98 5.09
C THR A 81 -9.91 11.51 4.96
N PRO A 82 -10.83 12.30 5.54
CA PRO A 82 -10.78 13.76 5.42
C PRO A 82 -9.57 14.38 6.12
N ILE A 83 -9.06 13.75 7.19
CA ILE A 83 -7.88 14.22 7.92
C ILE A 83 -6.63 14.04 7.06
N ALA A 84 -6.45 12.85 6.47
CA ALA A 84 -5.34 12.55 5.58
C ALA A 84 -5.33 13.48 4.35
N LEU A 85 -6.51 13.73 3.77
CA LEU A 85 -6.65 14.65 2.65
C LEU A 85 -6.21 16.07 3.00
N ALA A 86 -6.72 16.63 4.11
CA ALA A 86 -6.34 17.96 4.56
C ALA A 86 -4.84 18.06 4.86
N TRP A 87 -4.24 17.01 5.45
CA TRP A 87 -2.82 16.97 5.77
C TRP A 87 -1.93 17.00 4.52
N VAL A 88 -2.24 16.19 3.51
CA VAL A 88 -1.48 16.19 2.26
C VAL A 88 -1.66 17.51 1.52
N GLN A 89 -2.87 18.06 1.45
CA GLN A 89 -3.13 19.36 0.80
C GLN A 89 -2.30 20.49 1.42
N GLN A 90 -2.13 20.51 2.75
CA GLN A 90 -1.31 21.50 3.45
C GLN A 90 0.18 21.38 3.15
N ARG A 91 0.66 20.19 2.78
CA ARG A 91 2.09 19.90 2.54
C ARG A 91 2.43 19.76 1.06
N ALA A 92 1.43 19.79 0.19
CA ALA A 92 1.60 19.61 -1.23
C ALA A 92 2.47 20.73 -1.82
N THR A 93 3.53 20.33 -2.52
CA THR A 93 4.45 21.25 -3.18
C THR A 93 3.87 21.75 -4.51
N PRO A 94 4.40 22.83 -5.10
CA PRO A 94 3.98 23.27 -6.42
C PRO A 94 4.08 22.18 -7.49
N GLU A 95 5.12 21.33 -7.42
CA GLU A 95 5.30 20.20 -8.32
C GLU A 95 4.19 19.15 -8.16
N MET A 96 3.74 18.90 -6.93
CA MET A 96 2.61 17.99 -6.68
C MET A 96 1.31 18.58 -7.21
N TRP A 97 1.05 19.87 -6.98
CA TRP A 97 -0.14 20.55 -7.50
C TRP A 97 -0.17 20.60 -9.03
N ALA A 98 0.99 20.67 -9.69
CA ALA A 98 1.08 20.61 -11.14
C ALA A 98 0.61 19.27 -11.74
N LEU A 99 0.52 18.21 -10.94
CA LEU A 99 0.01 16.90 -11.36
C LEU A 99 -1.53 16.81 -11.32
N GLY A 100 -2.22 17.78 -10.71
CA GLY A 100 -3.68 17.82 -10.59
C GLY A 100 -4.21 17.30 -9.24
N ASP A 101 -5.49 17.60 -8.99
CA ASP A 101 -6.19 17.26 -7.73
C ASP A 101 -6.27 15.75 -7.51
N GLU A 102 -6.37 14.97 -8.59
CA GLU A 102 -6.41 13.52 -8.57
C GLU A 102 -5.14 12.91 -7.99
N ALA A 103 -3.98 13.47 -8.35
CA ALA A 103 -2.68 13.03 -7.84
C ALA A 103 -2.55 13.36 -6.34
N ILE A 104 -2.97 14.55 -5.92
CA ILE A 104 -3.03 14.96 -4.51
C ILE A 104 -3.94 14.03 -3.71
N ARG A 105 -5.12 13.73 -4.26
CA ARG A 105 -6.07 12.81 -3.64
C ARG A 105 -5.49 11.40 -3.54
N TRP A 106 -4.78 10.91 -4.55
CA TRP A 106 -4.15 9.59 -4.51
C TRP A 106 -3.01 9.53 -3.49
N LEU A 107 -2.18 10.58 -3.41
CA LEU A 107 -1.13 10.69 -2.39
C LEU A 107 -1.72 10.65 -0.97
N ALA A 108 -2.89 11.26 -0.77
CA ALA A 108 -3.56 11.28 0.51
C ALA A 108 -4.24 9.95 0.88
N ILE A 109 -5.11 9.47 0.00
CA ILE A 109 -6.09 8.43 0.32
C ILE A 109 -6.14 7.30 -0.73
N GLY A 110 -5.23 7.31 -1.70
CA GLY A 110 -5.07 6.18 -2.61
C GLY A 110 -4.53 4.96 -1.88
N GLN A 111 -4.83 3.77 -2.39
CA GLN A 111 -4.22 2.54 -1.88
C GLN A 111 -2.76 2.47 -2.34
N HIS A 112 -1.83 2.53 -1.38
CA HIS A 112 -0.41 2.45 -1.69
C HIS A 112 0.09 1.01 -1.60
N GLY A 113 1.02 0.71 -2.50
CA GLY A 113 1.82 -0.50 -2.52
C GLY A 113 3.16 -0.16 -3.18
N MET A 114 4.18 -0.97 -2.97
CA MET A 114 5.52 -0.68 -3.49
C MET A 114 5.52 -0.51 -5.02
N SER A 115 4.77 -1.36 -5.72
CA SER A 115 4.60 -1.30 -7.18
C SER A 115 3.80 -0.09 -7.65
N ALA A 116 2.70 0.27 -6.98
CA ALA A 116 1.94 1.47 -7.33
C ALA A 116 2.75 2.76 -7.06
N CYS A 117 3.45 2.82 -5.94
CA CYS A 117 4.37 3.92 -5.63
C CYS A 117 5.52 4.01 -6.65
N SER A 118 6.00 2.86 -7.15
CA SER A 118 6.97 2.80 -8.24
C SER A 118 6.47 3.52 -9.48
N ILE A 119 5.29 3.13 -9.96
CA ILE A 119 4.65 3.73 -11.13
C ILE A 119 4.49 5.24 -10.93
N PHE A 120 3.93 5.66 -9.79
CA PHE A 120 3.73 7.07 -9.51
C PHE A 120 5.04 7.85 -9.53
N TRP A 121 6.09 7.36 -8.84
CA TRP A 121 7.38 8.05 -8.81
C TRP A 121 8.03 8.12 -10.19
N LYS A 122 8.06 7.02 -10.94
CA LYS A 122 8.70 6.99 -12.25
C LYS A 122 8.00 7.86 -13.29
N THR A 123 6.67 7.93 -13.25
CA THR A 123 5.88 8.73 -14.20
C THR A 123 5.81 10.23 -13.85
N THR A 124 5.96 10.60 -12.58
CA THR A 124 5.76 11.99 -12.11
C THR A 124 7.03 12.67 -11.59
N GLY A 125 8.04 11.90 -11.18
CA GLY A 125 9.21 12.40 -10.45
C GLY A 125 8.95 12.67 -8.96
N VAL A 126 7.70 12.62 -8.49
CA VAL A 126 7.33 12.84 -7.07
C VAL A 126 7.39 11.53 -6.31
N LYS A 127 8.11 11.50 -5.18
CA LYS A 127 8.19 10.32 -4.30
C LYS A 127 7.05 10.28 -3.28
N PRO A 128 6.19 9.24 -3.30
CA PRO A 128 5.25 8.99 -2.21
C PRO A 128 5.94 8.69 -0.88
N ASP A 129 5.27 8.97 0.23
CA ASP A 129 5.79 8.83 1.59
C ASP A 129 6.31 7.42 1.90
N LEU A 130 5.61 6.38 1.41
CA LEU A 130 5.96 4.97 1.60
C LEU A 130 7.37 4.63 1.08
N ILE A 131 7.82 5.31 0.03
CA ILE A 131 9.12 5.05 -0.64
C ILE A 131 10.08 6.23 -0.53
N ARG A 132 9.74 7.25 0.25
CA ARG A 132 10.51 8.50 0.35
C ARG A 132 11.95 8.29 0.83
N SER A 133 12.17 7.31 1.72
CA SER A 133 13.50 6.96 2.24
C SER A 133 14.34 6.14 1.26
N LEU A 134 13.74 5.58 0.19
CA LEU A 134 14.48 4.80 -0.80
C LEU A 134 15.36 5.71 -1.65
N LYS A 135 16.64 5.34 -1.73
CA LYS A 135 17.64 6.06 -2.54
C LYS A 135 17.48 5.76 -4.03
N SER A 136 17.17 4.52 -4.37
CA SER A 136 16.90 4.05 -5.72
C SER A 136 15.74 3.06 -5.72
N MET A 137 15.09 2.92 -6.87
CA MET A 137 14.27 1.75 -7.16
C MET A 137 15.20 0.65 -7.62
N ASP A 138 15.19 -0.47 -6.92
CA ASP A 138 15.69 -1.71 -7.48
C ASP A 138 14.67 -2.27 -8.47
N ASP A 139 15.15 -3.11 -9.38
CA ASP A 139 14.33 -3.75 -10.41
C ASP A 139 13.23 -4.67 -9.83
N THR A 140 13.14 -4.83 -8.51
CA THR A 140 12.22 -5.74 -7.81
C THR A 140 10.87 -5.12 -7.42
N ARG A 141 10.65 -3.84 -7.71
CA ARG A 141 9.43 -3.10 -7.30
C ARG A 141 8.33 -3.12 -8.36
N PHE A 142 7.95 -4.32 -8.76
CA PHE A 142 6.83 -4.60 -9.65
C PHE A 142 5.71 -5.33 -8.89
N PRO A 143 4.47 -5.40 -9.42
CA PRO A 143 3.42 -6.16 -8.75
C PRO A 143 3.78 -7.64 -8.70
N LEU A 144 3.79 -8.23 -7.50
CA LEU A 144 4.16 -9.64 -7.28
C LEU A 144 2.94 -10.57 -7.20
N ASP A 145 1.78 -10.00 -6.91
CA ASP A 145 0.53 -10.73 -6.83
C ASP A 145 -0.65 -9.89 -7.37
N PRO A 146 -1.82 -10.52 -7.57
CA PRO A 146 -3.01 -9.82 -8.07
C PRO A 146 -3.51 -8.67 -7.18
N ASN A 147 -3.19 -8.65 -5.88
CA ASN A 147 -3.54 -7.54 -5.00
C ASN A 147 -2.61 -6.32 -5.27
N ASP A 148 -1.32 -6.56 -5.49
CA ASP A 148 -0.40 -5.52 -5.98
C ASP A 148 -0.84 -4.97 -7.34
N LEU A 149 -1.26 -5.85 -8.27
CA LEU A 149 -1.80 -5.44 -9.56
C LEU A 149 -3.06 -4.57 -9.38
N GLY A 150 -3.97 -4.97 -8.49
CA GLY A 150 -5.17 -4.18 -8.14
C GLY A 150 -4.83 -2.77 -7.67
N ARG A 151 -3.85 -2.63 -6.76
CA ARG A 151 -3.40 -1.29 -6.31
C ARG A 151 -2.79 -0.46 -7.43
N CYS A 152 -2.02 -1.07 -8.33
CA CYS A 152 -1.50 -0.38 -9.50
C CYS A 152 -2.62 0.08 -10.43
N ARG A 153 -3.62 -0.77 -10.68
CA ARG A 153 -4.79 -0.42 -11.51
C ARG A 153 -5.59 0.72 -10.90
N LEU A 154 -5.86 0.71 -9.59
CA LEU A 154 -6.55 1.81 -8.89
C LEU A 154 -5.81 3.14 -9.03
N LEU A 155 -4.47 3.12 -8.98
CA LEU A 155 -3.67 4.32 -9.27
C LEU A 155 -3.92 4.84 -10.70
N LEU A 156 -3.85 3.97 -11.71
CA LEU A 156 -4.03 4.36 -13.11
C LEU A 156 -5.48 4.85 -13.38
N GLU A 157 -6.47 4.23 -12.76
CA GLU A 157 -7.87 4.66 -12.83
C GLU A 157 -8.09 6.02 -12.15
N GLN A 158 -7.40 6.28 -11.03
CA GLN A 158 -7.57 7.50 -10.26
C GLN A 158 -6.79 8.69 -10.84
N VAL A 159 -5.61 8.49 -11.42
CA VAL A 159 -4.69 9.59 -11.81
C VAL A 159 -4.41 9.55 -13.32
N PRO A 160 -5.20 10.27 -14.15
CA PRO A 160 -5.05 10.26 -15.60
C PRO A 160 -3.64 10.62 -16.09
N TYR A 161 -2.99 11.59 -15.44
CA TYR A 161 -1.62 12.00 -15.76
C TYR A 161 -0.63 10.81 -15.73
N VAL A 162 -0.80 9.92 -14.76
CA VAL A 162 0.03 8.71 -14.59
C VAL A 162 -0.35 7.67 -15.64
N ALA A 163 -1.65 7.46 -15.88
CA ALA A 163 -2.14 6.50 -16.88
C ALA A 163 -1.62 6.79 -18.28
N GLU A 164 -1.63 8.05 -18.72
CA GLU A 164 -1.13 8.47 -20.03
C GLU A 164 0.36 8.15 -20.25
N ARG A 165 1.15 8.09 -19.17
CA ARG A 165 2.62 7.91 -19.23
C ARG A 165 3.04 6.48 -18.91
N PHE A 166 2.17 5.72 -18.26
CA PHE A 166 2.46 4.42 -17.66
C PHE A 166 3.23 3.50 -18.61
N GLU A 167 2.69 3.20 -19.80
CA GLU A 167 3.33 2.25 -20.71
C GLU A 167 4.69 2.75 -21.20
N SER A 168 4.76 4.01 -21.65
CA SER A 168 5.99 4.60 -22.21
C SER A 168 7.14 4.71 -21.21
N VAL A 169 6.83 4.90 -19.93
CA VAL A 169 7.82 5.04 -18.86
C VAL A 169 8.18 3.67 -18.31
N MET A 170 7.18 2.87 -17.91
CA MET A 170 7.44 1.64 -17.18
C MET A 170 8.09 0.56 -18.06
N VAL A 171 7.88 0.57 -19.37
CA VAL A 171 8.62 -0.34 -20.28
C VAL A 171 10.14 -0.15 -20.23
N GLN A 172 10.62 1.02 -19.78
CA GLN A 172 12.04 1.34 -19.64
C GLN A 172 12.61 0.95 -18.27
N GLU A 173 11.77 0.52 -17.33
CA GLU A 173 12.13 0.22 -15.93
C GLU A 173 12.57 -1.23 -15.73
N GLY A 174 13.28 -1.77 -16.73
CA GLY A 174 13.83 -3.13 -16.71
C GLY A 174 12.95 -4.18 -17.39
N ARG A 175 13.53 -5.38 -17.57
CA ARG A 175 12.92 -6.47 -18.36
C ARG A 175 11.57 -6.94 -17.81
N VAL A 176 11.46 -7.07 -16.48
CA VAL A 176 10.22 -7.51 -15.83
C VAL A 176 9.09 -6.50 -16.08
N TRP A 177 9.35 -5.20 -15.88
CA TRP A 177 8.34 -4.18 -16.15
C TRP A 177 7.96 -4.11 -17.62
N ALA A 178 8.92 -4.22 -18.53
CA ALA A 178 8.63 -4.29 -19.96
C ALA A 178 7.67 -5.44 -20.31
N ALA A 179 7.92 -6.64 -19.77
CA ALA A 179 7.07 -7.80 -19.98
C ALA A 179 5.67 -7.64 -19.32
N LEU A 180 5.60 -7.05 -18.12
CA LEU A 180 4.34 -6.76 -17.44
C LEU A 180 3.50 -5.74 -18.22
N VAL A 181 4.11 -4.66 -18.71
CA VAL A 181 3.43 -3.64 -19.55
C VAL A 181 2.90 -4.30 -20.84
N ASN A 182 3.72 -5.11 -21.51
CA ASN A 182 3.31 -5.80 -22.74
C ASN A 182 2.12 -6.77 -22.55
N ARG A 183 1.94 -7.30 -21.33
CA ARG A 183 0.83 -8.21 -20.98
C ARG A 183 -0.22 -7.56 -20.08
N TRP A 184 -0.17 -6.23 -19.89
CA TRP A 184 -0.98 -5.52 -18.90
C TRP A 184 -2.48 -5.70 -19.13
N ALA A 185 -2.93 -5.50 -20.37
CA ALA A 185 -4.33 -5.64 -20.75
C ALA A 185 -4.87 -7.06 -20.49
N LEU A 186 -4.05 -8.09 -20.80
CA LEU A 186 -4.41 -9.50 -20.55
C LEU A 186 -4.58 -9.75 -19.05
N MET A 187 -3.60 -9.34 -18.23
CA MET A 187 -3.67 -9.50 -16.77
C MET A 187 -4.90 -8.81 -16.18
N CYS A 188 -5.20 -7.58 -16.62
CA CYS A 188 -6.37 -6.84 -16.17
C CYS A 188 -7.68 -7.56 -16.52
N ALA A 189 -7.81 -8.03 -17.76
CA ALA A 189 -9.00 -8.77 -18.20
C ALA A 189 -9.18 -10.09 -17.44
N THR A 190 -8.10 -10.87 -17.27
CA THR A 190 -8.13 -12.12 -16.48
C THR A 190 -8.51 -11.85 -15.03
N MET A 191 -7.98 -10.79 -14.42
CA MET A 191 -8.32 -10.43 -13.04
C MET A 191 -9.78 -9.97 -12.90
N ASP A 192 -10.31 -9.23 -13.88
CA ASP A 192 -11.70 -8.81 -13.91
C ASP A 192 -12.66 -10.02 -14.05
N GLU A 193 -12.28 -11.03 -14.82
CA GLU A 193 -13.01 -12.29 -14.96
C GLU A 193 -12.99 -13.13 -13.67
N GLU A 194 -11.82 -13.26 -13.04
CA GLU A 194 -11.64 -14.10 -11.85
C GLU A 194 -12.19 -13.46 -10.57
N ALA A 195 -12.14 -12.12 -10.48
CA ALA A 195 -12.49 -11.38 -9.28
C ALA A 195 -13.18 -10.05 -9.59
N PRO A 196 -14.42 -10.02 -10.13
CA PRO A 196 -15.10 -8.78 -10.55
C PRO A 196 -15.23 -7.72 -9.44
N GLU A 197 -15.21 -8.14 -8.17
CA GLU A 197 -15.32 -7.29 -6.98
C GLU A 197 -13.96 -6.83 -6.40
N TRP A 198 -12.85 -7.04 -7.12
CA TRP A 198 -11.50 -6.74 -6.62
C TRP A 198 -11.32 -5.27 -6.20
N ARG A 199 -12.01 -4.32 -6.84
CA ARG A 199 -11.96 -2.89 -6.53
C ARG A 199 -12.45 -2.55 -5.12
N ASN A 200 -13.33 -3.38 -4.57
CA ASN A 200 -13.92 -3.18 -3.25
C ASN A 200 -13.02 -3.66 -2.11
N GLY A 201 -11.76 -4.05 -2.39
CA GLY A 201 -10.84 -4.61 -1.39
C GLY A 201 -11.34 -5.94 -0.80
N LYS A 202 -12.38 -6.53 -1.40
CA LYS A 202 -13.00 -7.79 -0.97
C LYS A 202 -12.34 -9.03 -1.57
N SER A 203 -11.26 -8.87 -2.33
CA SER A 203 -10.39 -9.99 -2.65
C SER A 203 -9.64 -10.40 -1.39
N THR A 204 -10.27 -11.22 -0.56
CA THR A 204 -9.65 -11.92 0.55
C THR A 204 -8.63 -12.91 0.00
N ALA A 205 -7.46 -12.41 -0.39
CA ALA A 205 -6.23 -13.19 -0.49
C ALA A 205 -5.83 -13.59 0.94
N GLY A 206 -6.55 -14.56 1.48
CA GLY A 206 -6.51 -14.91 2.89
C GLY A 206 -7.74 -15.71 3.30
N ALA A 207 -7.77 -16.97 2.86
CA ALA A 207 -8.48 -18.08 3.49
C ALA A 207 -9.91 -18.45 3.08
N LEU A 208 -10.62 -17.79 2.15
CA LEU A 208 -11.80 -18.31 1.40
C LEU A 208 -12.50 -17.14 0.65
N GLY A 209 -12.46 -17.06 -0.68
CA GLY A 209 -13.47 -16.29 -1.43
C GLY A 209 -13.07 -15.39 -2.61
N GLY A 210 -11.85 -15.47 -3.14
CA GLY A 210 -11.52 -14.82 -4.42
C GLY A 210 -10.12 -15.17 -4.86
N THR A 211 -9.92 -16.39 -5.37
CA THR A 211 -8.64 -16.79 -5.95
C THR A 211 -8.55 -16.24 -7.37
N THR A 212 -7.46 -15.54 -7.68
CA THR A 212 -7.09 -15.09 -9.03
C THR A 212 -5.91 -15.94 -9.57
N PRO A 213 -6.06 -17.27 -9.66
CA PRO A 213 -4.94 -18.17 -9.95
C PRO A 213 -4.36 -17.94 -11.34
N LYS A 214 -5.18 -17.67 -12.36
CA LYS A 214 -4.66 -17.42 -13.72
C LYS A 214 -3.95 -16.07 -13.78
N THR A 215 -4.49 -15.06 -13.12
CA THR A 215 -3.81 -13.75 -13.01
C THR A 215 -2.45 -13.92 -12.35
N TRP A 216 -2.39 -14.67 -11.24
CA TRP A 216 -1.14 -14.97 -10.55
C TRP A 216 -0.18 -15.78 -11.42
N GLU A 217 -0.65 -16.82 -12.12
CA GLU A 217 0.17 -17.64 -13.03
C GLU A 217 0.79 -16.80 -14.15
N ILE A 218 0.03 -15.87 -14.75
CA ILE A 218 0.57 -14.95 -15.76
C ILE A 218 1.69 -14.08 -15.19
N MET A 219 1.48 -13.52 -14.00
CA MET A 219 2.47 -12.66 -13.35
C MET A 219 3.72 -13.43 -12.94
N ASP A 220 3.55 -14.61 -12.34
CA ASP A 220 4.64 -15.49 -11.90
C ASP A 220 5.46 -16.00 -13.09
N ASP A 221 4.82 -16.37 -14.21
CA ASP A 221 5.49 -16.72 -15.48
C ASP A 221 6.38 -15.59 -15.99
N ILE A 222 5.88 -14.35 -16.03
CA ILE A 222 6.67 -13.18 -16.43
C ILE A 222 7.88 -13.00 -15.51
N VAL A 223 7.66 -13.01 -14.20
CA VAL A 223 8.72 -12.75 -13.21
C VAL A 223 9.81 -13.83 -13.29
N ARG A 224 9.43 -15.11 -13.42
CA ARG A 224 10.40 -16.20 -13.54
C ARG A 224 11.20 -16.13 -14.85
N ASN A 225 10.57 -15.78 -15.96
CA ASN A 225 11.25 -15.74 -17.26
C ASN A 225 12.19 -14.54 -17.42
N GLU A 226 11.90 -13.40 -16.76
CA GLU A 226 12.66 -12.16 -16.93
C GLU A 226 13.73 -11.90 -15.85
N LEU A 227 13.66 -12.60 -14.71
CA LEU A 227 14.68 -12.55 -13.64
C LEU A 227 15.88 -13.47 -13.90
N HIS A 228 15.81 -14.34 -14.91
CA HIS A 228 16.90 -15.22 -15.34
C HIS A 228 17.60 -14.72 -16.62
#